data_AF-A0A0E0TEY4-F1
#
_entry.id   AF-A0A0E0TEY4-F1
#
_cell.length_a   1.000
_cell.length_b   1.000
_cell.length_c   1.000
_cell.angle_alpha   90.00
_cell.angle_beta   90.00
_cell.angle_gamma   90.00
#
_symmetry.space_group_name_H-M   'P 1'
#
loop_
_entity.id
_entity.type
_entity.pdbx_description
1 polymer ?
#
loop_
_entity_poly.entity_id
_entity_poly.type
_entity_poly.pdbx_seq_one_letter_code
_entity_poly.pdbx_strand_id
1 'polypeptide(L)'
;MNEFEYLDQTPYLHSSDYLKELYRGADTKEKKQKLFDYIERFEVGSREYKGYYSLYQRIGKELGHIEDDKEEYIQIPKSLIAEYARQMMDDEDFVKYNMRGQRK
;
A
#
# COMPACT_ATOMS: atom_id res chain seq x y z
N MET A 1 -20.55 -25.58 -2.20
CA MET A 1 -20.72 -24.15 -1.86
C MET A 1 -19.39 -23.47 -2.15
N ASN A 2 -19.40 -22.40 -2.94
CA ASN A 2 -18.19 -21.67 -3.28
C ASN A 2 -17.81 -20.76 -2.11
N GLU A 3 -16.57 -20.79 -1.61
CA GLU A 3 -16.13 -19.98 -0.47
C GLU A 3 -16.41 -18.47 -0.66
N PHE A 4 -16.41 -18.01 -1.92
CA PHE A 4 -16.73 -16.64 -2.28
C PHE A 4 -18.22 -16.31 -2.18
N GLU A 5 -19.12 -17.28 -2.35
CA GLU A 5 -20.57 -17.07 -2.10
C GLU A 5 -20.88 -16.99 -0.62
N TYR A 6 -20.07 -17.65 0.21
CA TYR A 6 -20.23 -17.59 1.67
C TYR A 6 -19.95 -16.18 2.20
N LEU A 7 -19.04 -15.43 1.58
CA LEU A 7 -18.75 -14.03 1.94
C LEU A 7 -20.01 -13.17 1.91
N ASP A 8 -20.87 -13.34 0.89
CA ASP A 8 -22.10 -12.56 0.72
C ASP A 8 -23.06 -12.76 1.91
N GLN A 9 -23.08 -13.97 2.49
CA GLN A 9 -23.99 -14.36 3.57
C GLN A 9 -23.40 -14.16 4.97
N THR A 10 -22.08 -13.94 5.08
CA THR A 10 -21.39 -13.89 6.37
C THR A 10 -21.62 -12.55 7.06
N PRO A 11 -22.21 -12.52 8.28
CA PRO A 11 -22.53 -11.27 8.98
C PRO A 11 -21.37 -10.67 9.78
N TYR A 12 -20.20 -11.31 9.76
CA TYR A 12 -18.99 -10.89 10.48
C TYR A 12 -17.78 -10.79 9.55
N LEU A 13 -16.78 -10.03 9.99
CA LEU A 13 -15.53 -9.83 9.26
C LEU A 13 -14.55 -10.98 9.53
N HIS A 14 -14.16 -11.69 8.48
CA HIS A 14 -13.05 -12.65 8.55
C HIS A 14 -11.71 -11.93 8.64
N SER A 15 -10.73 -12.58 9.27
CA SER A 15 -9.37 -12.04 9.37
C SER A 15 -8.76 -11.68 8.00
N SER A 16 -7.93 -10.65 7.96
CA SER A 16 -7.26 -10.25 6.72
C SER A 16 -6.41 -11.35 6.11
N ASP A 17 -5.87 -12.25 6.93
CA ASP A 17 -5.02 -13.34 6.44
C ASP A 17 -5.83 -14.43 5.75
N TYR A 18 -7.00 -14.78 6.30
CA TYR A 18 -7.97 -15.64 5.60
C TYR A 18 -8.36 -15.06 4.24
N LEU A 19 -8.70 -13.76 4.18
CA LEU A 19 -9.08 -13.10 2.93
C LEU A 19 -7.93 -13.07 1.91
N LYS A 20 -6.68 -12.93 2.36
CA LYS A 20 -5.49 -13.02 1.49
C LYS A 20 -5.31 -14.42 0.91
N GLU A 21 -5.49 -15.48 1.70
CA GLU A 21 -5.42 -16.85 1.19
C GLU A 21 -6.56 -17.11 0.20
N LEU A 22 -7.78 -16.65 0.51
CA LEU A 22 -8.91 -16.74 -0.40
C LEU A 22 -8.63 -16.01 -1.73
N TYR A 23 -8.06 -14.81 -1.65
CA TYR A 23 -7.62 -14.05 -2.83
C TYR A 23 -6.57 -14.78 -3.67
N ARG A 24 -5.64 -15.52 -3.06
CA ARG A 24 -4.65 -16.31 -3.81
C ARG A 24 -5.30 -17.40 -4.67
N GLY A 25 -6.44 -17.93 -4.24
CA GLY A 25 -7.28 -18.87 -5.01
C GLY A 25 -8.31 -18.20 -5.93
N ALA A 26 -8.29 -16.87 -6.05
CA ALA A 26 -9.24 -16.12 -6.87
C ALA A 26 -8.78 -16.02 -8.33
N ASP A 27 -9.03 -17.07 -9.12
CA ASP A 27 -8.61 -17.12 -10.53
C ASP A 27 -9.47 -16.27 -11.47
N THR A 28 -10.66 -15.83 -11.04
CA THR A 28 -11.62 -15.10 -11.88
C THR A 28 -11.86 -13.68 -11.39
N LYS A 29 -12.19 -12.79 -12.32
CA LYS A 29 -12.54 -11.39 -12.01
C LYS A 29 -13.74 -11.32 -11.06
N GLU A 30 -14.73 -12.18 -11.22
CA GLU A 30 -15.91 -12.26 -10.35
C GLU A 30 -15.57 -12.61 -8.90
N LYS A 31 -14.69 -13.59 -8.68
CA LYS A 31 -14.21 -13.94 -7.33
C LYS A 31 -13.50 -12.77 -6.66
N LYS A 32 -12.66 -12.07 -7.42
CA LYS A 32 -11.97 -10.86 -6.95
C LYS A 32 -12.96 -9.73 -6.63
N GLN A 33 -13.99 -9.54 -7.45
CA GLN A 33 -15.05 -8.56 -7.21
C GLN A 33 -15.79 -8.86 -5.90
N LYS A 34 -16.22 -10.10 -5.69
CA LYS A 34 -16.87 -10.49 -4.42
C LYS A 34 -16.02 -10.19 -3.19
N LEU A 35 -14.72 -10.43 -3.30
CA LEU A 35 -13.79 -10.13 -2.20
C LEU A 35 -13.62 -8.62 -1.98
N PHE A 36 -13.58 -7.83 -3.06
CA PHE A 36 -13.56 -6.37 -3.00
C PHE A 36 -14.81 -5.83 -2.30
N ASP A 37 -15.99 -6.25 -2.75
CA ASP A 37 -17.28 -5.83 -2.21
C ASP A 37 -17.44 -6.25 -0.74
N TYR A 38 -16.94 -7.45 -0.37
CA TYR A 38 -16.93 -7.91 1.01
C TYR A 38 -16.12 -6.97 1.93
N ILE A 39 -14.92 -6.57 1.50
CA ILE A 39 -14.06 -5.66 2.27
C ILE A 39 -14.71 -4.26 2.36
N GLU A 40 -15.30 -3.78 1.27
CA GLU A 40 -16.01 -2.50 1.22
C GLU A 40 -17.24 -2.49 2.14
N ARG A 41 -18.03 -3.58 2.17
CA ARG A 41 -19.21 -3.72 3.04
C ARG A 41 -18.91 -3.57 4.52
N PHE A 42 -17.74 -4.02 4.97
CA PHE A 42 -17.30 -3.86 6.36
C PHE A 42 -16.57 -2.54 6.61
N GLU A 43 -16.44 -1.68 5.60
CA GLU A 43 -15.78 -0.36 5.67
C GLU A 43 -14.32 -0.43 6.15
N VAL A 44 -13.66 -1.59 5.96
CA VAL A 44 -12.26 -1.81 6.41
C VAL A 44 -11.23 -1.60 5.30
N GLY A 45 -11.64 -0.91 4.23
CA GLY A 45 -10.78 -0.50 3.12
C GLY A 45 -9.92 0.74 3.41
N SER A 46 -9.84 1.22 4.66
CA SER A 46 -9.09 2.41 5.09
C SER A 46 -7.70 2.04 5.64
N ARG A 47 -6.77 3.01 5.66
CA ARG A 47 -5.35 2.80 6.08
C ARG A 47 -5.19 2.33 7.53
N GLU A 48 -6.17 2.56 8.39
CA GLU A 48 -6.14 2.10 9.80
C GLU A 48 -6.17 0.56 9.89
N TYR A 49 -6.77 -0.11 8.90
CA TYR A 49 -6.88 -1.55 8.79
C TYR A 49 -5.84 -2.10 7.81
N LYS A 50 -4.55 -1.87 8.10
CA LYS A 50 -3.41 -2.13 7.20
C LYS A 50 -3.50 -3.44 6.40
N GLY A 51 -3.88 -4.55 7.04
CA GLY A 51 -4.03 -5.85 6.38
C GLY A 51 -5.08 -5.86 5.29
N TYR A 52 -6.28 -5.35 5.61
CA TYR A 52 -7.40 -5.23 4.68
C TYR A 52 -7.15 -4.16 3.64
N TYR A 53 -6.62 -3.00 4.04
CA TYR A 53 -6.25 -1.91 3.13
C TYR A 53 -5.36 -2.37 1.99
N SER A 54 -4.28 -3.09 2.31
CA SER A 54 -3.33 -3.56 1.30
C SER A 54 -3.98 -4.51 0.30
N LEU A 55 -4.88 -5.37 0.79
CA LEU A 55 -5.63 -6.31 -0.03
C LEU A 55 -6.66 -5.59 -0.91
N TYR A 56 -7.43 -4.67 -0.32
CA TYR A 56 -8.42 -3.84 -0.99
C TYR A 56 -7.81 -3.04 -2.14
N GLN A 57 -6.70 -2.34 -1.88
CA GLN A 57 -5.96 -1.57 -2.87
C GLN A 57 -5.48 -2.45 -4.02
N ARG A 58 -4.88 -3.60 -3.70
CA ARG A 58 -4.40 -4.53 -4.71
C ARG A 58 -5.52 -5.07 -5.60
N ILE A 59 -6.62 -5.53 -5.00
CA ILE A 59 -7.77 -6.04 -5.74
C ILE A 59 -8.39 -4.92 -6.58
N GLY A 60 -8.62 -3.75 -6.00
CA GLY A 60 -9.22 -2.61 -6.71
C GLY A 60 -8.38 -2.17 -7.91
N LYS A 61 -7.05 -2.17 -7.79
CA LYS A 61 -6.14 -1.89 -8.91
C LYS A 61 -6.24 -2.94 -10.02
N GLU A 62 -6.28 -4.22 -9.67
CA GLU A 62 -6.45 -5.31 -10.65
C GLU A 62 -7.84 -5.28 -11.32
N LEU A 63 -8.86 -4.80 -10.63
CA LEU A 63 -10.21 -4.65 -11.16
C LEU A 63 -10.41 -3.36 -11.96
N GLY A 64 -9.54 -2.36 -11.76
CA GLY A 64 -9.63 -1.01 -12.32
C GLY A 64 -10.50 -0.04 -11.52
N HIS A 65 -10.89 -0.39 -10.30
CA HIS A 65 -11.69 0.46 -9.39
C HIS A 65 -10.85 1.50 -8.66
N ILE A 66 -9.57 1.20 -8.49
CA ILE A 66 -8.61 2.07 -7.81
C ILE A 66 -7.53 2.38 -8.81
N GLU A 67 -7.35 3.67 -9.09
CA GLU A 67 -6.25 4.12 -9.93
C GLU A 67 -4.93 3.80 -9.23
N ASP A 68 -3.94 3.44 -10.04
CA ASP A 68 -2.57 3.45 -9.53
C ASP A 68 -2.23 4.91 -9.25
N ASP A 69 -2.37 5.33 -8.00
CA ASP A 69 -1.65 6.46 -7.43
C ASP A 69 -0.16 6.11 -7.52
N LYS A 70 0.40 6.16 -8.73
CA LYS A 70 1.84 6.26 -8.89
C LYS A 70 2.16 7.63 -8.33
N GLU A 71 2.53 7.69 -7.06
CA GLU A 71 3.26 8.83 -6.53
C GLU A 71 4.43 9.05 -7.49
N GLU A 72 4.29 10.06 -8.33
CA GLU A 72 5.28 10.39 -9.35
C GLU A 72 6.50 10.90 -8.59
N TYR A 73 7.48 10.01 -8.40
CA TYR A 73 8.75 10.38 -7.81
C TYR A 73 9.45 11.35 -8.75
N ILE A 74 9.32 12.64 -8.48
CA ILE A 74 10.17 13.66 -9.08
C ILE A 74 11.61 13.37 -8.67
N GLN A 75 12.49 13.13 -9.66
CA GLN A 75 13.93 13.09 -9.41
C GLN A 75 14.38 14.48 -9.00
N ILE A 76 14.65 14.67 -7.71
CA ILE A 76 15.24 15.89 -7.19
C ILE A 76 16.75 15.83 -7.46
N PRO A 77 17.34 16.82 -8.17
CA PRO A 77 18.78 16.89 -8.36
C PRO A 77 19.51 16.90 -7.01
N LYS A 78 20.59 16.12 -6.90
CA LYS A 78 21.41 16.04 -5.66
C LYS A 78 21.90 17.41 -5.19
N SER A 79 22.14 18.34 -6.10
CA SER A 79 22.54 19.73 -5.79
C SER A 79 21.48 20.46 -4.98
N LEU A 80 20.21 20.32 -5.34
CA LEU A 80 19.09 20.97 -4.66
C LEU A 80 18.87 20.38 -3.27
N ILE A 81 19.01 19.06 -3.12
CA ILE A 81 19.00 18.39 -1.82
C ILE A 81 20.14 18.90 -0.92
N ALA A 82 21.34 19.05 -1.49
CA ALA A 82 22.51 19.51 -0.76
C ALA A 82 22.46 21.01 -0.40
N GLU A 83 21.77 21.83 -1.19
CA GLU A 83 21.51 23.23 -0.88
C GLU A 83 20.48 23.37 0.24
N TYR A 84 19.36 22.62 0.15
CA TYR A 84 18.35 22.58 1.20
C TYR A 84 18.93 22.09 2.53
N ALA A 85 19.74 21.03 2.51
CA ALA A 85 20.43 20.55 3.70
C ALA A 85 21.38 21.60 4.30
N ARG A 86 22.09 22.38 3.46
CA ARG A 86 22.95 23.49 3.91
C ARG A 86 22.17 24.65 4.53
N GLN A 87 20.94 24.92 4.06
CA GLN A 87 20.10 25.97 4.65
C GLN A 87 19.51 25.57 6.00
N MET A 88 19.37 24.27 6.27
CA MET A 88 18.69 23.73 7.45
C MET A 88 19.64 23.16 8.51
N MET A 89 20.93 22.98 8.18
CA MET A 89 21.98 22.49 9.10
C MET A 89 22.96 23.62 9.39
N ASP A 90 23.34 23.81 10.66
CA ASP A 90 24.50 24.64 10.99
C ASP A 90 25.77 24.03 10.37
N ASP A 91 26.70 24.89 9.94
CA ASP A 91 27.88 24.52 9.13
C ASP A 91 28.70 23.35 9.71
N GLU A 92 28.73 23.17 11.03
CA GLU A 92 29.49 22.11 11.70
C GLU A 92 28.93 20.69 11.44
N ASP A 93 27.61 20.54 11.29
CA ASP A 93 26.97 19.22 11.12
C ASP A 93 27.02 18.74 9.66
N PHE A 94 27.01 19.67 8.69
CA PHE A 94 27.14 19.36 7.27
C PHE A 94 28.53 18.77 6.95
N VAL A 95 29.59 19.31 7.57
CA VAL A 95 30.98 18.81 7.42
C VAL A 95 31.10 17.39 7.94
N LYS A 96 30.50 17.05 9.09
CA LYS A 96 30.51 15.66 9.61
C LYS A 96 29.77 14.68 8.72
N TYR A 97 28.66 15.09 8.11
CA TYR A 97 27.88 14.24 7.21
C TYR A 97 28.67 13.90 5.94
N ASN A 98 29.32 14.89 5.34
CA ASN A 98 30.09 14.71 4.10
C ASN A 98 31.41 13.94 4.33
N MET A 99 31.96 13.96 5.54
CA MET A 99 33.21 13.27 5.91
C MET A 99 33.03 11.78 6.22
N ARG A 100 31.80 11.30 6.48
CA ARG A 100 31.54 9.86 6.74
C ARG A 100 31.56 9.00 5.47
N GLY A 101 31.41 9.59 4.28
CA GLY A 101 31.46 8.89 2.99
C GLY A 101 32.86 8.58 2.45
N GLN A 102 33.93 9.03 3.11
CA GLN A 102 35.31 8.86 2.64
C GLN A 102 36.16 7.84 3.42
N ARG A 103 35.57 7.11 4.38
CA ARG A 103 36.27 5.98 5.02
C ARG A 103 36.12 4.72 4.17
N LYS A 104 37.03 4.56 3.21
CA LYS A 104 37.43 3.24 2.69
C LYS A 104 38.34 2.54 3.68
#